data_AF-A0A2K3IV69-F1
#
_entry.id   AF-A0A2K3IV69-F1
#
_cell.length_a   1.000
_cell.length_b   1.000
_cell.length_c   1.000
_cell.angle_alpha   90.00
_cell.angle_beta   90.00
_cell.angle_gamma   90.00
#
_symmetry.space_group_name_H-M   'P 1'
#
loop_
_entity.id
_entity.type
_entity.pdbx_description
1 polymer ?
#
loop_
_entity_poly.entity_id
_entity_poly.type
_entity_poly.pdbx_seq_one_letter_code
_entity_poly.pdbx_strand_id
1 'polypeptide(L)'
;QRKAEMSLYAIVIFISFFVFLAVILIIDKTIFAEFFNLQKDLPSVQGAQGTIGVSLGKIDPEMLKNTFFLFVLVQSIGGGLLGGFMMDGKLSSGVRFGFVLVLASFFMFKFMF
;
A
#
# COMPACT_ATOMS: atom_id res chain seq x y z
N GLN A 1 34.04 7.60 5.24
CA GLN A 1 33.62 6.18 5.16
C GLN A 1 32.39 5.85 6.00
N ARG A 2 32.13 6.47 7.17
CA ARG A 2 30.87 6.28 7.95
C ARG A 2 29.55 6.72 7.29
N LYS A 3 29.57 7.68 6.34
CA LYS A 3 28.36 8.13 5.62
C LYS A 3 27.86 7.10 4.58
N ALA A 4 28.74 6.23 4.06
CA ALA A 4 28.38 5.29 3.01
C ALA A 4 27.64 4.05 3.53
N GLU A 5 27.97 3.56 4.73
CA GLU A 5 27.27 2.42 5.34
C GLU A 5 25.84 2.78 5.79
N MET A 6 25.66 3.95 6.40
CA MET A 6 24.32 4.45 6.80
C MET A 6 23.40 4.72 5.60
N SER A 7 23.97 5.10 4.45
CA SER A 7 23.26 5.29 3.18
C SER A 7 22.69 3.97 2.63
N LEU A 8 23.31 2.83 2.92
CA LEU A 8 22.89 1.53 2.41
C LEU A 8 21.57 1.09 3.08
N TYR A 9 21.40 1.37 4.38
CA TYR A 9 20.14 1.12 5.08
C TYR A 9 18.97 1.95 4.55
N ALA A 10 19.21 3.22 4.19
CA ALA A 10 18.19 4.08 3.60
C ALA A 10 17.71 3.53 2.24
N ILE A 11 18.61 2.91 1.46
CA ILE A 11 18.28 2.27 0.20
C ILE A 11 17.35 1.06 0.40
N VAL A 12 17.58 0.27 1.45
CA VAL A 12 16.72 -0.88 1.77
C VAL A 12 15.30 -0.42 2.11
N ILE A 13 15.15 0.70 2.83
CA ILE A 13 13.85 1.28 3.15
C ILE A 13 13.14 1.74 1.87
N PHE A 14 13.86 2.37 0.94
CA PHE A 14 13.31 2.74 -0.37
C PHE A 14 12.86 1.53 -1.18
N ILE A 15 13.68 0.48 -1.25
CA ILE A 15 13.33 -0.77 -1.93
C ILE A 15 12.09 -1.39 -1.28
N SER A 16 12.02 -1.41 0.05
CA SER A 16 10.88 -1.95 0.80
C SER A 16 9.58 -1.22 0.46
N PHE A 17 9.66 0.09 0.21
CA PHE A 17 8.52 0.89 -0.24
C PHE A 17 8.02 0.45 -1.63
N PHE A 18 8.92 0.25 -2.59
CA PHE A 18 8.54 -0.25 -3.92
C PHE A 18 8.00 -1.68 -3.87
N VAL A 19 8.58 -2.54 -3.03
CA VAL A 19 8.07 -3.91 -2.82
C VAL A 19 6.65 -3.86 -2.23
N PHE A 20 6.39 -2.98 -1.25
CA PHE A 20 5.04 -2.80 -0.70
C PHE A 20 4.02 -2.40 -1.77
N LEU A 21 4.37 -1.46 -2.65
CA LEU A 21 3.53 -1.08 -3.79
C LEU A 21 3.28 -2.24 -4.76
N ALA A 22 4.33 -3.01 -5.10
CA ALA A 22 4.21 -4.19 -5.97
C ALA A 22 3.29 -5.25 -5.35
N VAL A 23 3.35 -5.45 -4.03
CA VAL A 23 2.47 -6.39 -3.33
C VAL A 23 1.00 -5.95 -3.41
N ILE A 24 0.70 -4.66 -3.20
CA ILE A 24 -0.67 -4.13 -3.34
C ILE A 24 -1.18 -4.36 -4.77
N LEU A 25 -0.34 -4.11 -5.77
CA LEU A 25 -0.65 -4.35 -7.18
C LEU A 25 -1.00 -5.81 -7.48
N ILE A 26 -0.18 -6.74 -6.98
CA ILE A 26 -0.39 -8.18 -7.16
C ILE A 26 -1.69 -8.61 -6.46
N ILE A 27 -1.92 -8.14 -5.24
CA ILE A 27 -3.14 -8.42 -4.48
C ILE A 27 -4.39 -7.91 -5.21
N ASP A 28 -4.37 -6.68 -5.73
CA ASP A 28 -5.48 -6.08 -6.48
C ASP A 28 -5.80 -6.89 -7.76
N LYS A 29 -4.76 -7.21 -8.55
CA LYS A 29 -4.94 -7.92 -9.83
C LYS A 29 -5.29 -9.40 -9.69
N THR A 30 -4.93 -10.03 -8.57
CA THR A 30 -5.07 -11.48 -8.40
C THR A 30 -6.18 -11.78 -7.40
N ILE A 31 -5.97 -11.42 -6.13
CA ILE A 31 -6.86 -11.81 -5.04
C ILE A 31 -8.22 -11.12 -5.18
N PHE A 32 -8.23 -9.81 -5.38
CA PHE A 32 -9.49 -9.07 -5.45
C PHE A 32 -10.24 -9.33 -6.76
N ALA A 33 -9.54 -9.45 -7.89
CA ALA A 33 -10.17 -9.85 -9.15
C ALA A 33 -10.92 -11.19 -9.01
N GLU A 34 -10.28 -12.20 -8.42
CA GLU A 34 -10.93 -13.49 -8.14
C GLU A 34 -12.09 -13.35 -7.13
N PHE A 35 -11.92 -12.54 -6.10
CA PHE A 35 -12.95 -12.29 -5.11
C PHE A 35 -14.21 -11.62 -5.70
N PHE A 36 -14.03 -10.71 -6.66
CA PHE A 36 -15.13 -10.08 -7.40
C PHE A 36 -15.81 -11.06 -8.36
N ASN A 37 -15.06 -12.00 -8.97
CA ASN A 37 -15.63 -13.07 -9.78
C ASN A 37 -16.48 -14.01 -8.91
N LEU A 38 -15.94 -14.46 -7.76
CA LEU A 38 -16.68 -15.30 -6.81
C LEU A 38 -17.94 -14.61 -6.26
N GLN A 39 -17.89 -13.31 -5.96
CA GLN A 39 -19.08 -12.54 -5.58
C GLN A 39 -20.14 -12.45 -6.67
N LYS A 40 -19.75 -12.45 -7.95
CA LYS A 40 -20.69 -12.46 -9.08
C LYS A 40 -21.32 -13.84 -9.29
N ASP A 41 -20.56 -14.90 -9.05
CA ASP A 41 -21.00 -16.29 -9.22
C ASP A 41 -21.82 -16.83 -8.04
N LEU A 42 -21.85 -16.12 -6.90
CA LEU A 42 -22.78 -16.36 -5.79
C LEU A 42 -24.02 -15.45 -5.95
N PRO A 43 -25.12 -15.93 -6.58
CA PRO A 43 -26.34 -15.16 -6.61
C PRO A 43 -26.83 -14.97 -5.18
N SER A 44 -27.16 -13.73 -4.87
CA SER A 44 -27.75 -13.28 -3.62
C SER A 44 -28.86 -14.22 -3.15
N VAL A 45 -28.56 -15.13 -2.23
CA VAL A 45 -29.58 -15.70 -1.35
C VAL A 45 -29.88 -14.65 -0.29
N GLN A 46 -30.66 -13.65 -0.69
CA GLN A 46 -31.51 -12.89 0.23
C GLN A 46 -32.42 -13.89 0.93
N GLY A 47 -32.01 -14.42 2.09
CA GLY A 47 -32.95 -15.22 2.91
C GLY A 47 -32.37 -16.21 3.91
N ALA A 48 -31.10 -16.60 3.86
CA ALA A 48 -30.60 -17.63 4.78
C ALA A 48 -29.82 -17.01 5.96
N GLN A 49 -30.57 -16.52 6.96
CA GLN A 49 -30.10 -16.51 8.35
C GLN A 49 -29.88 -17.96 8.81
N GLY A 50 -28.72 -18.53 8.52
CA GLY A 50 -28.42 -19.86 9.03
C GLY A 50 -27.33 -20.56 8.26
N THR A 51 -26.29 -20.95 8.99
CA THR A 51 -25.20 -21.84 8.57
C THR A 51 -24.03 -21.13 7.90
N ILE A 52 -23.12 -20.64 8.73
CA ILE A 52 -21.71 -20.31 8.40
C ILE A 52 -21.59 -19.43 7.14
N GLY A 53 -22.48 -18.44 7.05
CA GLY A 53 -22.40 -17.39 6.05
C GLY A 53 -21.41 -16.35 6.54
N VAL A 54 -20.17 -16.41 6.03
CA VAL A 54 -19.44 -15.17 5.80
C VAL A 54 -20.36 -14.37 4.89
N SER A 55 -21.14 -13.46 5.48
CA SER A 55 -21.75 -12.37 4.74
C SER A 55 -20.56 -11.61 4.19
N LEU A 56 -20.12 -12.02 3.01
CA LEU A 56 -19.20 -11.28 2.17
C LEU A 56 -20.03 -10.05 1.79
N GLY A 57 -20.13 -9.11 2.73
CA GLY A 57 -20.74 -7.82 2.48
C GLY A 57 -20.08 -7.32 1.21
N LYS A 58 -20.89 -6.97 0.21
CA LYS A 58 -20.42 -6.49 -1.08
C LYS A 58 -19.24 -5.57 -0.83
N ILE A 59 -18.03 -6.05 -1.14
CA ILE A 59 -16.85 -5.23 -0.95
C ILE A 59 -16.89 -4.28 -2.12
N ASP A 60 -17.14 -2.99 -1.85
CA ASP A 60 -17.11 -2.01 -2.91
C ASP A 60 -15.65 -1.79 -3.34
N PRO A 61 -15.32 -1.95 -4.63
CA PRO A 61 -13.96 -1.74 -5.13
C PRO A 61 -13.44 -0.32 -4.84
N GLU A 62 -14.34 0.65 -4.73
CA GLU A 62 -14.01 2.04 -4.41
C GLU A 62 -13.56 2.20 -2.94
N MET A 63 -14.23 1.52 -2.00
CA MET A 63 -13.83 1.54 -0.60
C MET A 63 -12.48 0.87 -0.40
N LEU A 64 -12.26 -0.27 -1.07
CA LEU A 64 -10.99 -0.98 -1.05
C LEU A 64 -9.84 -0.13 -1.60
N LYS A 65 -10.05 0.57 -2.73
CA LYS A 65 -9.09 1.51 -3.31
C LYS A 65 -8.71 2.59 -2.32
N ASN A 66 -9.69 3.18 -1.63
CA ASN A 66 -9.44 4.23 -0.65
C ASN A 66 -8.64 3.70 0.55
N THR A 67 -8.96 2.50 1.05
CA THR A 67 -8.19 1.87 2.13
C THR A 67 -6.73 1.63 1.74
N PHE A 68 -6.47 1.12 0.53
CA PHE A 68 -5.09 0.96 0.05
C PHE A 68 -4.36 2.28 -0.10
N PHE A 69 -5.05 3.33 -0.53
CA PHE A 69 -4.47 4.67 -0.61
C PHE A 69 -4.02 5.17 0.76
N LEU A 70 -4.85 5.03 1.80
CA LEU A 70 -4.45 5.39 3.17
C LEU A 70 -3.26 4.57 3.66
N PHE A 71 -3.20 3.26 3.38
CA PHE A 71 -2.06 2.42 3.74
C PHE A 71 -0.76 2.88 3.08
N VAL A 72 -0.79 3.16 1.78
CA VAL A 72 0.38 3.67 1.04
C VAL A 72 0.78 5.06 1.56
N LEU A 73 -0.16 5.91 1.91
CA LEU A 73 0.11 7.24 2.47
C LEU A 73 0.80 7.14 3.83
N VAL A 74 0.34 6.27 4.72
CA VAL A 74 0.99 6.03 6.02
C VAL A 74 2.39 5.43 5.82
N GLN A 75 2.52 4.46 4.93
CA GLN A 75 3.81 3.80 4.65
C GLN A 75 4.83 4.77 4.04
N SER A 76 4.42 5.64 3.12
CA SER A 76 5.30 6.62 2.47
C SER A 76 5.78 7.70 3.43
N ILE A 77 4.92 8.15 4.35
CA ILE A 77 5.32 9.06 5.44
C ILE A 77 6.31 8.37 6.39
N GLY A 78 5.96 7.17 6.87
CA GLY A 78 6.78 6.44 7.84
C GLY A 78 8.14 6.01 7.26
N GLY A 79 8.13 5.35 6.10
CA GLY A 79 9.33 4.92 5.39
C GLY A 79 10.19 6.10 4.92
N GLY A 80 9.58 7.20 4.51
CA GLY A 80 10.28 8.40 4.10
C GLY A 80 11.03 9.12 5.22
N LEU A 81 10.37 9.29 6.37
CA LEU A 81 10.97 9.88 7.56
C LEU A 81 12.13 9.02 8.08
N LEU A 82 11.92 7.71 8.22
CA LEU A 82 12.95 6.76 8.67
C LEU A 82 14.13 6.71 7.69
N GLY A 83 13.84 6.60 6.39
CA GLY A 83 14.85 6.53 5.34
C GLY A 83 15.75 7.77 5.31
N GLY A 84 15.17 8.97 5.29
CA GLY A 84 15.98 10.19 5.26
C GLY A 84 16.61 10.55 6.62
N PHE A 85 16.06 10.09 7.75
CA PHE A 85 16.75 10.19 9.04
C PHE A 85 18.02 9.33 9.08
N MET A 86 17.97 8.09 8.57
CA MET A 86 19.16 7.22 8.52
C MET A 86 20.22 7.71 7.53
N MET A 87 19.83 8.41 6.45
CA MET A 87 20.77 8.86 5.42
C MET A 87 21.65 10.04 5.87
N ASP A 88 21.09 11.02 6.57
CA ASP A 88 21.80 12.24 6.99
C ASP A 88 21.92 12.43 8.51
N GLY A 89 21.27 11.57 9.31
CA GLY A 89 21.17 11.72 10.76
C GLY A 89 20.30 12.90 11.22
N LYS A 90 19.66 13.61 10.28
CA LYS A 90 18.85 14.80 10.52
C LYS A 90 17.42 14.58 10.07
N LEU A 91 16.47 14.85 10.97
CA LEU A 91 15.04 14.74 10.70
C LEU A 91 14.59 15.64 9.52
N SER A 92 15.25 16.78 9.33
CA SER A 92 15.00 17.70 8.22
C SER A 92 15.26 17.07 6.83
N SER A 93 16.21 16.14 6.72
CA SER A 93 16.45 15.39 5.48
C SER A 93 15.38 14.30 5.28
N GLY A 94 14.97 13.63 6.37
CA GLY A 94 13.81 12.73 6.45
C GLY A 94 12.55 13.28 5.81
N VAL A 95 12.19 14.52 6.15
CA VAL A 95 10.99 15.18 5.59
C VAL A 95 11.11 15.41 4.08
N ARG A 96 12.30 15.75 3.57
CA ARG A 96 12.50 15.97 2.12
C ARG A 96 12.37 14.67 1.32
N PHE A 97 13.02 13.60 1.78
CA PHE A 97 12.91 12.29 1.13
C PHE A 97 11.52 11.68 1.28
N GLY A 98 10.88 11.84 2.43
CA GLY A 98 9.48 11.44 2.62
C GLY A 98 8.51 12.20 1.73
N PHE A 99 8.73 13.49 1.50
CA PHE A 99 7.92 14.25 0.55
C PHE A 99 8.05 13.69 -0.87
N VAL A 100 9.26 13.31 -1.32
CA VAL A 100 9.48 12.68 -2.64
C VAL A 100 8.79 11.32 -2.74
N LEU A 101 8.86 10.49 -1.70
CA LEU A 101 8.21 9.18 -1.65
C LEU A 101 6.68 9.30 -1.66
N VAL A 102 6.12 10.25 -0.91
CA VAL A 102 4.68 10.56 -0.93
C VAL A 102 4.26 11.04 -2.33
N LEU A 103 5.06 11.90 -2.96
CA LEU A 103 4.78 12.36 -4.32
C LEU A 103 4.79 11.20 -5.33
N ALA A 104 5.78 10.30 -5.22
CA ALA A 104 5.90 9.11 -6.06
C ALA A 104 4.70 8.16 -5.86
N SER A 105 4.26 7.98 -4.61
CA SER A 105 3.05 7.23 -4.27
C SER A 105 1.83 7.79 -4.97
N PHE A 106 1.68 9.11 -4.94
CA PHE A 106 0.55 9.82 -5.55
C PHE A 106 0.54 9.68 -7.06
N PHE A 107 1.71 9.78 -7.70
CA PHE A 107 1.87 9.54 -9.14
C PHE A 107 1.54 8.10 -9.52
N MET A 108 1.99 7.12 -8.73
CA MET A 108 1.73 5.72 -9.01
C MET A 108 0.24 5.39 -8.88
N PHE A 109 -0.42 5.91 -7.84
CA PHE A 109 -1.86 5.77 -7.68
C PHE A 109 -2.66 6.46 -8.80
N LYS A 110 -2.22 7.63 -9.28
CA LYS A 110 -2.85 8.34 -10.40
C LYS A 110 -2.64 7.64 -11.75
N PHE A 111 -1.53 6.93 -11.94
CA PHE A 111 -1.22 6.26 -13.20
C PHE A 111 -1.87 4.87 -13.30
N MET A 112 -2.02 4.21 -12.15
CA MET A 112 -2.54 2.85 -12.04
C MET A 112 -4.07 2.80 -11.97
N PHE A 113 -4.72 3.94 -11.74
CA PHE A 113 -6.13 4.05 -11.40
C PHE A 113 -6.79 5.32 -11.93
#